data_AF-A0A0D7DWA9-F1
#
_entry.id   AF-A0A0D7DWA9-F1
#
_cell.length_a   1.000
_cell.length_b   1.000
_cell.length_c   1.000
_cell.angle_alpha   90.00
_cell.angle_beta   90.00
_cell.angle_gamma   90.00
#
_symmetry.space_group_name_H-M   'P 1'
#
loop_
_entity.id
_entity.type
_entity.pdbx_description
1 polymer ?
#
loop_
_entity_poly.entity_id
_entity_poly.type
_entity_poly.pdbx_seq_one_letter_code
_entity_poly.pdbx_strand_id
1 'polypeptide(L)'
;GKPILAECGGMLYLLDGLVDKAGEHGAMLGLLPGEARMQSRLTALALQEVALPEGRLRGHTFHHSSLASPLEPLARGQCPNYKRTAEAVYRQGRMTASYIHFY
;
A
#
# COMPACT_ATOMS: atom_id res chain seq x y z
N GLY A 1 -10.60 17.96 7.24
CA GLY A 1 -11.03 16.55 7.10
C GLY A 1 -10.59 15.73 8.31
N LYS A 2 -11.24 14.59 8.56
CA LYS A 2 -10.85 13.58 9.57
C LYS A 2 -9.61 12.81 9.09
N PRO A 3 -8.76 12.30 9.99
CA PRO A 3 -7.61 11.48 9.59
C PRO A 3 -8.06 10.15 8.97
N ILE A 4 -7.26 9.62 8.04
CA ILE A 4 -7.49 8.34 7.36
C ILE A 4 -6.24 7.47 7.52
N LEU A 5 -6.43 6.24 7.98
CA LEU A 5 -5.47 5.15 7.86
C LEU A 5 -6.07 4.12 6.91
N ALA A 6 -5.41 3.87 5.79
CA ALA A 6 -5.89 2.97 4.75
C ALA A 6 -4.87 1.87 4.48
N GLU A 7 -5.22 0.63 4.81
CA GLU A 7 -4.33 -0.52 4.70
C GLU A 7 -4.80 -1.46 3.59
N CYS A 8 -3.87 -1.99 2.79
CA CYS A 8 -4.10 -2.99 1.75
C CYS A 8 -5.32 -2.64 0.87
N GLY A 9 -6.42 -3.40 0.94
CA GLY A 9 -7.65 -3.13 0.18
C GLY A 9 -8.25 -1.74 0.45
N GLY A 10 -8.11 -1.23 1.68
CA GLY A 10 -8.47 0.15 2.01
C GLY A 10 -7.63 1.16 1.21
N MET A 11 -6.32 0.95 1.10
CA MET A 11 -5.47 1.79 0.25
C MET A 11 -5.86 1.67 -1.23
N LEU A 12 -6.14 0.46 -1.72
CA LEU A 12 -6.56 0.25 -3.12
C LEU A 12 -7.80 1.06 -3.46
N TYR A 13 -8.77 1.13 -2.55
CA TYR A 13 -9.99 1.90 -2.76
C TYR A 13 -9.78 3.42 -2.82
N LEU A 14 -8.66 3.92 -2.29
CA LEU A 14 -8.31 5.34 -2.34
C LEU A 14 -7.63 5.76 -3.64
N LEU A 15 -7.15 4.79 -4.44
CA LEU A 15 -6.42 5.06 -5.68
C LEU A 15 -7.28 5.75 -6.75
N ASP A 16 -6.69 6.13 -7.87
CA ASP A 16 -7.45 6.60 -9.05
C ASP A 16 -8.23 5.43 -9.67
N GLY A 17 -7.62 4.25 -9.71
CA GLY A 17 -8.26 3.07 -10.28
C GLY A 17 -7.66 1.73 -9.86
N LEU A 18 -8.43 0.68 -10.16
CA LEU A 18 -8.05 -0.71 -9.97
C LEU A 18 -8.43 -1.51 -11.22
N VAL A 19 -7.43 -2.14 -11.84
CA VAL A 19 -7.63 -3.13 -12.90
C VAL A 19 -7.78 -4.50 -12.26
N ASP A 20 -8.86 -5.20 -12.58
CA ASP A 20 -9.13 -6.53 -12.05
C ASP A 20 -8.31 -7.63 -12.78
N LYS A 21 -8.60 -8.91 -12.45
CA LYS A 21 -7.91 -10.05 -13.08
C LYS A 21 -8.35 -10.32 -14.51
N ALA A 22 -9.54 -9.87 -14.91
CA ALA A 22 -10.04 -9.94 -16.28
C ALA A 22 -9.48 -8.82 -17.16
N GLY A 23 -8.88 -7.78 -16.56
CA GLY A 23 -8.34 -6.63 -17.26
C GLY A 23 -9.30 -5.45 -17.28
N GLU A 24 -10.44 -5.55 -16.60
CA GLU A 24 -11.43 -4.48 -16.51
C GLU A 24 -10.97 -3.42 -15.51
N HIS A 25 -11.03 -2.15 -15.92
CA HIS A 25 -10.66 -1.02 -15.07
C HIS A 25 -11.90 -0.49 -14.34
N GLY A 26 -11.79 -0.33 -13.02
CA GLY A 26 -12.77 0.36 -12.20
C GLY A 26 -12.19 1.63 -11.59
N ALA A 27 -12.91 2.75 -11.75
CA ALA A 27 -12.59 3.99 -11.06
C ALA A 27 -12.78 3.86 -9.54
N MET A 28 -11.78 4.26 -8.79
CA MET A 28 -11.77 4.26 -7.32
C MET A 28 -12.04 5.68 -6.80
N LEU A 29 -11.77 5.97 -5.51
CA LEU A 29 -12.12 7.29 -4.95
C LEU A 29 -11.27 8.46 -5.48
N GLY A 30 -10.10 8.20 -6.08
CA GLY A 30 -9.20 9.25 -6.59
C GLY A 30 -8.62 10.15 -5.50
N LEU A 31 -8.46 9.64 -4.27
CA LEU A 31 -7.89 10.39 -3.15
C LEU A 31 -6.36 10.25 -3.07
N LEU A 32 -5.80 9.18 -3.62
CA LEU A 32 -4.38 8.86 -3.66
C LEU A 32 -3.96 8.61 -5.12
N PRO A 33 -3.09 9.44 -5.72
CA PRO A 33 -2.66 9.23 -7.10
C PRO A 33 -2.04 7.85 -7.34
N GLY A 34 -2.55 7.12 -8.32
CA GLY A 34 -2.01 5.82 -8.74
C GLY A 34 -3.05 4.83 -9.23
N GLU A 35 -2.55 3.77 -9.83
CA GLU A 35 -3.32 2.68 -10.43
C GLU A 35 -2.84 1.35 -9.86
N ALA A 36 -3.77 0.53 -9.39
CA ALA A 36 -3.47 -0.83 -8.98
C ALA A 36 -3.93 -1.84 -10.03
N ARG A 37 -3.27 -2.99 -10.05
CA ARG A 37 -3.67 -4.12 -10.90
C ARG A 37 -3.66 -5.41 -10.10
N MET A 38 -4.77 -6.14 -10.13
CA MET A 38 -4.86 -7.47 -9.55
C MET A 38 -4.05 -8.47 -10.37
N GLN A 39 -3.29 -9.31 -9.67
CA GLN A 39 -2.43 -10.35 -10.21
C GLN A 39 -3.03 -11.73 -9.90
N SER A 40 -2.76 -12.69 -10.78
CA SER A 40 -3.20 -14.08 -10.60
C SER A 40 -2.40 -14.81 -9.51
N ARG A 41 -1.18 -14.35 -9.23
CA ARG A 41 -0.27 -14.92 -8.23
C ARG A 41 -0.05 -13.95 -7.08
N LEU A 42 0.39 -14.50 -5.95
CA LEU A 42 0.77 -13.71 -4.78
C LEU A 42 1.89 -12.76 -5.17
N THR A 43 1.70 -11.46 -4.90
CA THR A 43 2.68 -10.41 -5.24
C THR A 43 3.66 -10.20 -4.09
N ALA A 44 3.15 -10.15 -2.87
CA ALA A 44 3.96 -9.92 -1.68
C ALA A 44 3.42 -10.71 -0.49
N LEU A 45 4.34 -11.30 0.29
CA LEU A 45 4.11 -11.86 1.60
C LEU A 45 5.38 -11.71 2.44
N ALA A 46 5.32 -10.88 3.48
CA ALA A 46 6.45 -10.66 4.38
C ALA A 46 6.02 -9.97 5.68
N LEU A 47 6.78 -10.21 6.75
CA LEU A 47 6.78 -9.29 7.90
C LEU A 47 7.44 -7.98 7.48
N GLN A 48 6.98 -6.87 8.07
CA GLN A 48 7.47 -5.53 7.78
C GLN A 48 7.76 -4.79 9.08
N GLU A 49 8.90 -4.11 9.14
CA GLU A 49 9.19 -3.08 10.12
C GLU A 49 9.43 -1.77 9.36
N VAL A 50 8.77 -0.68 9.76
CA VAL A 50 8.92 0.63 9.14
C VAL A 50 9.29 1.67 10.20
N ALA A 51 10.26 2.52 9.88
CA ALA A 51 10.58 3.69 10.68
C ALA A 51 9.80 4.89 10.15
N LEU A 52 8.88 5.41 10.95
CA LEU A 52 8.12 6.63 10.68
C LEU A 52 8.59 7.76 11.62
N PRO A 53 8.25 9.03 11.33
CA PRO A 53 8.52 10.14 12.23
C PRO A 53 7.93 9.95 13.64
N GLU A 54 6.82 9.22 13.74
CA GLU A 54 6.14 8.92 15.01
C GLU A 54 6.76 7.75 15.79
N GLY A 55 7.67 7.00 15.17
CA GLY A 55 8.30 5.82 15.77
C GLY A 55 8.36 4.64 14.81
N ARG A 56 8.82 3.50 15.34
CA ARG A 56 8.88 2.25 14.58
C ARG A 56 7.56 1.51 14.71
N LEU A 57 7.01 1.10 13.58
CA LEU A 57 5.85 0.21 13.50
C LEU A 57 6.24 -1.12 12.90
N ARG A 58 5.52 -2.16 13.31
CA ARG A 58 5.62 -3.50 12.74
C ARG A 58 4.28 -3.89 12.13
N GLY A 59 4.35 -4.80 11.18
CA GLY A 59 3.17 -5.30 10.49
C GLY A 59 3.51 -6.44 9.57
N HIS A 60 2.57 -6.73 8.68
CA HIS A 60 2.77 -7.70 7.61
C HIS A 60 2.18 -7.18 6.30
N THR A 61 2.71 -7.68 5.19
CA THR A 61 2.14 -7.52 3.86
C THR A 61 1.68 -8.87 3.36
N PHE A 62 0.49 -8.92 2.75
CA PHE A 62 -0.05 -10.06 2.05
C PHE A 62 -1.02 -9.55 0.98
N HIS A 63 -0.59 -9.47 -0.28
CA HIS A 63 -1.48 -9.02 -1.36
C HIS A 63 -1.15 -9.61 -2.73
N HIS A 64 -2.16 -9.54 -3.58
CA HIS A 64 -2.15 -9.99 -4.97
C HIS A 64 -2.17 -8.83 -5.97
N SER A 65 -1.94 -7.58 -5.55
CA SER A 65 -1.96 -6.43 -6.46
C SER A 65 -0.57 -5.82 -6.65
N SER A 66 -0.31 -5.29 -7.84
CA SER A 66 0.81 -4.37 -8.10
C SER A 66 0.31 -2.94 -8.11
N LEU A 67 1.14 -1.98 -7.71
CA LEU A 67 0.81 -0.55 -7.69
C LEU A 67 1.76 0.22 -8.61
N ALA A 68 1.21 1.08 -9.45
CA ALA A 68 1.92 2.13 -10.16
C ALA A 68 1.45 3.48 -9.63
N SER A 69 2.33 4.25 -9.01
CA SER A 69 2.00 5.56 -8.44
C SER A 69 3.17 6.51 -8.66
N PRO A 70 2.90 7.79 -8.97
CA PRO A 70 3.93 8.82 -9.05
C PRO A 70 4.35 9.34 -7.65
N LEU A 71 3.69 8.87 -6.59
CA LEU A 71 3.95 9.36 -5.24
C LEU A 71 5.30 8.86 -4.72
N GLU A 72 6.07 9.79 -4.15
CA GLU A 72 7.22 9.42 -3.34
C GLU A 72 6.74 8.88 -1.98
N PRO A 73 7.19 7.68 -1.57
CA PRO A 73 6.83 7.14 -0.27
C PRO A 73 7.47 7.94 0.85
N LEU A 74 6.72 8.16 1.94
CA LEU A 74 7.28 8.72 3.18
C LEU A 74 8.35 7.79 3.76
N ALA A 75 8.07 6.49 3.72
CA ALA A 75 8.97 5.46 4.18
C ALA A 75 8.74 4.16 3.43
N ARG A 76 9.72 3.25 3.49
CA ARG A 76 9.56 1.88 3.04
C ARG A 76 9.77 0.92 4.20
N GLY A 77 8.92 -0.08 4.27
CA GLY A 77 9.08 -1.20 5.17
C GLY A 77 10.34 -2.00 4.84
N GLN A 78 10.88 -2.65 5.86
CA GLN A 78 11.99 -3.58 5.73
C GLN A 78 11.53 -4.93 6.27
N CYS A 79 11.78 -5.99 5.51
CA CYS A 79 11.55 -7.33 6.02
C CYS A 79 12.74 -7.76 6.90
N PRO A 80 12.52 -8.05 8.19
CA PRO A 80 13.60 -8.42 9.12
C PRO A 80 14.25 -9.77 8.78
N ASN A 81 13.50 -10.67 8.14
CA ASN A 81 13.95 -12.05 7.90
C ASN A 81 14.40 -12.30 6.46
N TYR A 82 13.91 -11.52 5.48
CA TYR A 82 14.28 -11.69 4.07
C TYR A 82 13.86 -10.47 3.22
N LYS A 83 14.81 -9.72 2.65
CA LYS A 83 14.60 -8.40 1.99
C LYS A 83 13.81 -8.39 0.65
N ARG A 84 13.03 -9.43 0.30
CA ARG A 84 12.33 -9.47 -1.01
C ARG A 84 11.22 -8.43 -1.14
N THR A 85 10.74 -7.86 -0.04
CA THR A 85 9.59 -6.96 -0.04
C THR A 85 9.83 -5.74 0.86
N ALA A 86 9.62 -4.56 0.29
CA ALA A 86 9.78 -3.28 0.95
C ALA A 86 8.58 -2.38 0.62
N GLU A 87 7.47 -2.60 1.32
CA GLU A 87 6.22 -1.90 1.05
C GLU A 87 6.34 -0.41 1.31
N ALA A 88 5.76 0.38 0.42
CA ALA A 88 5.67 1.82 0.60
C ALA A 88 4.64 2.18 1.68
N VAL A 89 4.96 3.23 2.44
CA VAL A 89 4.01 3.98 3.25
C VAL A 89 3.91 5.37 2.63
N TYR A 90 2.73 5.70 2.11
CA TYR A 90 2.43 7.01 1.56
C TYR A 90 1.77 7.89 2.61
N ARG A 91 2.05 9.20 2.55
CA ARG A 91 1.39 10.19 3.41
C ARG A 91 1.08 11.45 2.61
N GLN A 92 -0.21 11.80 2.56
CA GLN A 92 -0.70 13.02 1.93
C GLN A 92 -1.62 13.75 2.91
N GLY A 93 -1.15 14.86 3.47
CA GLY A 93 -1.85 15.57 4.55
C GLY A 93 -2.12 14.64 5.75
N ARG A 94 -3.40 14.44 6.08
CA ARG A 94 -3.85 13.61 7.23
C ARG A 94 -4.20 12.17 6.84
N MET A 95 -3.81 11.73 5.64
CA MET A 95 -4.03 10.38 5.13
C MET A 95 -2.71 9.62 5.11
N THR A 96 -2.69 8.43 5.73
CA THR A 96 -1.61 7.45 5.61
C THR A 96 -2.14 6.22 4.92
N ALA A 97 -1.43 5.73 3.90
CA ALA A 97 -1.84 4.57 3.13
C ALA A 97 -0.66 3.62 2.87
N SER A 98 -0.90 2.31 2.99
CA SER A 98 0.14 1.29 2.78
C SER A 98 -0.46 -0.08 2.46
N TYR A 99 0.32 -0.95 1.82
CA TYR A 99 0.02 -2.39 1.77
C TYR A 99 0.29 -3.12 3.10
N ILE A 100 0.97 -2.47 4.04
CA ILE A 100 1.26 -3.04 5.37
C ILE A 100 0.00 -2.98 6.23
N HIS A 101 -0.33 -4.10 6.85
CA HIS A 101 -1.23 -4.18 7.99
C HIS A 101 -0.43 -4.00 9.28
N PHE A 102 -0.58 -2.84 9.94
CA PHE A 102 0.19 -2.51 11.14
C PHE A 102 -0.41 -3.17 12.41
N TYR A 103 0.43 -3.34 13.43
CA TYR A 103 0.07 -3.83 14.77
C TYR A 103 0.08 -2.72 15.82
#